data_AF-A0A0J7YVN4-F1
#
_entry.id   AF-A0A0J7YVN4-F1
#
_cell.length_a   1.000
_cell.length_b   1.000
_cell.length_c   1.000
_cell.angle_alpha   90.00
_cell.angle_beta   90.00
_cell.angle_gamma   90.00
#
_symmetry.space_group_name_H-M   'P 1'
#
loop_
_entity.id
_entity.type
_entity.pdbx_description
1 polymer ?
#
loop_
_entity_poly.entity_id
_entity_poly.type
_entity_poly.pdbx_seq_one_letter_code
_entity_poly.pdbx_strand_id
1 'polypeptide(L)'
;MPPTYEPDFRLDDYEAVNDHVADQFWQHIGTEQDMMTVLAEHHSEDAERSFYVMHNRAVTWGIPGEPQIVALHLKRDPATRTFRFAHQELPLPAMAQSWLIARGCPEEEILLPDGMGTTPADQATRALEQRLRSDGDHFALLTSYTHDSEPIETTVLLRALDDKAAMPFRVLLEEVDTDAWTHTLREGGFKTVEAALQWWEAHWSGEEIPLPAASPATRQTTTGIAALPARPAPPRGPSR
;
A
#
# COMPACT_ATOMS: atom_id res chain seq x y z
N MET A 1 -10.53 -20.12 10.43
CA MET A 1 -9.17 -19.74 10.01
C MET A 1 -9.18 -19.58 8.51
N PRO A 2 -8.79 -18.43 7.96
CA PRO A 2 -8.56 -18.33 6.53
C PRO A 2 -7.42 -19.30 6.13
N PRO A 3 -7.46 -19.90 4.93
CA PRO A 3 -6.41 -20.79 4.47
C PRO A 3 -5.10 -20.00 4.28
N THR A 4 -4.14 -20.23 5.17
CA THR A 4 -2.72 -19.90 4.94
C THR A 4 -2.18 -20.87 3.90
N TYR A 5 -2.02 -20.42 2.67
CA TYR A 5 -1.13 -21.10 1.73
C TYR A 5 0.12 -20.22 1.55
N GLU A 6 1.26 -20.89 1.52
CA GLU A 6 2.55 -20.32 1.14
C GLU A 6 2.41 -19.71 -0.28
N PRO A 7 3.02 -18.55 -0.56
CA PRO A 7 2.89 -17.93 -1.87
C PRO A 7 3.52 -18.80 -2.97
N ASP A 8 2.75 -19.10 -4.01
CA ASP A 8 3.27 -19.64 -5.26
C ASP A 8 3.66 -18.49 -6.20
N PHE A 9 4.96 -18.22 -6.30
CA PHE A 9 5.51 -17.15 -7.14
C PHE A 9 5.49 -17.46 -8.65
N ARG A 10 5.18 -18.71 -9.04
CA ARG A 10 5.16 -19.17 -10.44
C ARG A 10 6.46 -18.85 -11.19
N LEU A 11 7.58 -19.13 -10.52
CA LEU A 11 8.93 -18.93 -11.06
C LEU A 11 9.58 -20.25 -11.52
N ASP A 12 8.82 -21.34 -11.56
CA ASP A 12 9.27 -22.59 -12.18
C ASP A 12 9.76 -22.32 -13.61
N ASP A 13 10.95 -22.82 -13.94
CA ASP A 13 11.65 -22.59 -15.21
C ASP A 13 12.10 -21.14 -15.51
N TYR A 14 11.99 -20.22 -14.54
CA TYR A 14 12.52 -18.86 -14.65
C TYR A 14 13.75 -18.67 -13.75
N GLU A 15 14.78 -18.04 -14.29
CA GLU A 15 15.92 -17.57 -13.50
C GLU A 15 15.83 -16.07 -13.26
N ALA A 16 16.48 -15.57 -12.21
CA ALA A 16 16.63 -14.13 -12.07
C ALA A 16 17.42 -13.59 -13.27
N VAL A 17 17.06 -12.40 -13.75
CA VAL A 17 17.73 -11.80 -14.92
C VAL A 17 19.25 -11.56 -14.73
N ASN A 18 19.72 -11.56 -13.47
CA ASN A 18 21.11 -11.53 -13.07
C ASN A 18 21.26 -11.92 -11.58
N ASP A 19 22.50 -12.16 -11.14
CA ASP A 19 22.84 -12.54 -9.76
C ASP A 19 22.36 -11.52 -8.73
N HIS A 20 22.41 -10.22 -9.04
CA HIS A 20 21.94 -9.19 -8.11
C HIS A 20 20.44 -9.30 -7.84
N VAL A 21 19.64 -9.59 -8.86
CA VAL A 21 18.19 -9.83 -8.69
C VAL A 21 17.95 -11.14 -7.93
N ALA A 22 18.75 -12.19 -8.16
CA ALA A 22 18.66 -13.43 -7.41
C ALA A 22 18.92 -13.22 -5.91
N ASP A 23 20.03 -12.54 -5.58
CA ASP A 23 20.43 -12.27 -4.21
C ASP A 23 19.39 -11.41 -3.48
N GLN A 24 18.88 -10.36 -4.13
CA GLN A 24 17.86 -9.49 -3.55
C GLN A 24 16.54 -10.25 -3.34
N PHE A 25 16.14 -11.09 -4.30
CA PHE A 25 14.92 -11.89 -4.16
C PHE A 25 15.05 -12.88 -3.01
N TRP A 26 16.19 -13.56 -2.91
CA TRP A 26 16.47 -14.47 -1.80
C TRP A 26 16.42 -13.74 -0.45
N GLN A 27 17.11 -12.61 -0.31
CA GLN A 27 17.21 -11.86 0.94
C GLN A 27 15.88 -11.26 1.43
N HIS A 28 15.01 -10.81 0.52
CA HIS A 28 13.79 -10.08 0.89
C HIS A 28 12.51 -10.89 0.78
N ILE A 29 12.53 -12.02 0.07
CA ILE A 29 11.35 -12.83 -0.21
C ILE A 29 11.62 -14.30 0.08
N GLY A 30 12.66 -14.87 -0.54
CA GLY A 30 12.92 -16.31 -0.50
C GLY A 30 13.25 -16.89 0.87
N THR A 31 14.01 -16.17 1.71
CA THR A 31 14.40 -16.64 3.05
C THR A 31 13.24 -16.75 4.03
N GLU A 32 12.14 -16.04 3.79
CA GLU A 32 11.02 -15.93 4.73
C GLU A 32 9.70 -16.42 4.12
N GLN A 33 9.75 -17.01 2.92
CA GLN A 33 8.59 -17.44 2.15
C GLN A 33 7.64 -18.35 2.95
N ASP A 34 8.18 -19.28 3.73
CA ASP A 34 7.43 -20.23 4.57
C ASP A 34 6.72 -19.54 5.76
N MET A 35 7.19 -18.34 6.13
CA MET A 35 6.58 -17.49 7.15
C MET A 35 5.61 -16.45 6.57
N MET A 36 5.54 -16.31 5.25
CA MET A 36 4.58 -15.43 4.58
C MET A 36 3.19 -16.06 4.48
N THR A 37 2.17 -15.22 4.65
CA THR A 37 0.76 -15.56 4.42
C THR A 37 0.21 -14.68 3.31
N VAL A 38 -0.28 -15.26 2.22
CA VAL A 38 -0.93 -14.50 1.15
C VAL A 38 -2.25 -13.91 1.66
N LEU A 39 -2.37 -12.58 1.58
CA LEU A 39 -3.59 -11.82 1.90
C LEU A 39 -4.42 -11.50 0.66
N ALA A 40 -3.77 -11.27 -0.48
CA ALA A 40 -4.40 -11.11 -1.79
C ALA A 40 -3.36 -11.39 -2.87
N GLU A 41 -3.78 -11.95 -3.99
CA GLU A 41 -2.92 -12.14 -5.16
C GLU A 41 -3.70 -11.95 -6.46
N HIS A 42 -3.00 -11.48 -7.48
CA HIS A 42 -3.52 -11.39 -8.84
C HIS A 42 -2.42 -11.74 -9.85
N HIS A 43 -2.81 -12.42 -10.92
CA HIS A 43 -1.93 -12.73 -12.03
C HIS A 43 -2.54 -12.17 -13.32
N SER A 44 -1.72 -11.50 -14.13
CA SER A 44 -2.18 -11.03 -15.43
C SER A 44 -2.57 -12.20 -16.34
N GLU A 45 -3.46 -11.94 -17.30
CA GLU A 45 -3.96 -12.96 -18.24
C GLU A 45 -2.84 -13.65 -19.04
N ASP A 46 -1.78 -12.91 -19.35
CA ASP A 46 -0.56 -13.39 -20.02
C ASP A 46 0.40 -14.15 -19.08
N ALA A 47 0.08 -14.21 -17.78
CA ALA A 47 0.91 -14.71 -16.69
C ALA A 47 2.30 -14.05 -16.57
N GLU A 48 2.57 -12.94 -17.28
CA GLU A 48 3.86 -12.24 -17.23
C GLU A 48 4.01 -11.44 -15.93
N ARG A 49 2.90 -11.06 -15.29
CA ARG A 49 2.89 -10.27 -14.06
C ARG A 49 2.14 -10.99 -12.94
N SER A 50 2.71 -10.97 -11.74
CA SER A 50 2.00 -11.35 -10.51
C SER A 50 2.10 -10.22 -9.50
N PHE A 51 1.04 -10.04 -8.73
CA PHE A 51 0.91 -9.07 -7.66
C PHE A 51 0.51 -9.80 -6.39
N TYR A 52 1.17 -9.53 -5.27
CA TYR A 52 0.87 -10.15 -3.98
C TYR A 52 0.84 -9.10 -2.88
N VAL A 53 -0.15 -9.21 -1.99
CA VAL A 53 -0.16 -8.63 -0.66
C VAL A 53 0.03 -9.78 0.32
N MET A 54 1.05 -9.72 1.16
CA MET A 54 1.40 -10.80 2.07
C MET A 54 1.62 -10.26 3.48
N HIS A 55 1.29 -11.05 4.51
CA HIS A 55 1.71 -10.80 5.88
C HIS A 55 2.96 -11.61 6.18
N ASN A 56 4.02 -10.94 6.63
CA ASN A 56 5.29 -11.56 6.99
C ASN A 56 5.36 -11.76 8.51
N ARG A 57 5.23 -13.02 8.94
CA ARG A 57 5.30 -13.39 10.36
C ARG A 57 6.73 -13.48 10.90
N ALA A 58 7.74 -13.41 10.04
CA ALA A 58 9.14 -13.44 10.43
C ALA A 58 9.54 -12.16 11.20
N VAL A 59 8.87 -11.04 10.93
CA VAL A 59 9.15 -9.71 11.52
C VAL A 59 9.04 -9.71 13.04
N THR A 60 8.27 -10.63 13.64
CA THR A 60 8.26 -10.84 15.11
C THR A 60 9.65 -11.11 15.69
N TRP A 61 10.61 -11.58 14.88
CA TRP A 61 12.01 -11.80 15.27
C TRP A 61 12.97 -10.69 14.80
N GLY A 62 12.45 -9.68 14.09
CA GLY A 62 13.17 -8.54 13.53
C GLY A 62 13.22 -7.34 14.48
N ILE A 63 13.22 -6.13 13.92
CA ILE A 63 13.19 -4.91 14.74
C ILE A 63 11.73 -4.67 15.18
N PRO A 64 11.46 -4.54 16.49
CA PRO A 64 10.11 -4.25 16.97
C PRO A 64 9.53 -3.00 16.31
N GLY A 65 8.28 -3.09 15.85
CA GLY A 65 7.61 -1.99 15.16
C GLY A 65 7.72 -1.99 13.64
N GLU A 66 8.53 -2.87 13.05
CA GLU A 66 8.68 -2.94 11.60
C GLU A 66 7.37 -3.31 10.88
N PRO A 67 7.14 -2.78 9.66
CA PRO A 67 5.97 -3.13 8.89
C PRO A 67 5.93 -4.62 8.57
N GLN A 68 4.74 -5.23 8.75
CA GLN A 68 4.56 -6.67 8.54
C GLN A 68 3.85 -7.00 7.22
N ILE A 69 3.45 -6.01 6.42
CA ILE A 69 2.79 -6.24 5.12
C ILE A 69 3.81 -6.06 3.99
N VAL A 70 3.93 -7.07 3.15
CA VAL A 70 4.79 -7.06 1.96
C VAL A 70 3.92 -6.96 0.71
N ALA A 71 4.16 -5.92 -0.09
CA ALA A 71 3.69 -5.83 -1.46
C ALA A 71 4.77 -6.37 -2.40
N LEU A 72 4.43 -7.30 -3.28
CA LEU A 72 5.35 -7.87 -4.27
C LEU A 72 4.76 -7.77 -5.68
N HIS A 73 5.56 -7.27 -6.63
CA HIS A 73 5.26 -7.27 -8.06
C HIS A 73 6.35 -8.04 -8.80
N LEU A 74 5.97 -9.19 -9.36
CA LEU A 74 6.83 -10.02 -10.21
C LEU A 74 6.57 -9.73 -11.69
N LYS A 75 7.64 -9.70 -12.48
CA LYS A 75 7.62 -9.62 -13.94
C LYS A 75 8.48 -10.73 -14.54
N ARG A 76 7.88 -11.55 -15.39
CA ARG A 76 8.53 -12.62 -16.15
C ARG A 76 8.68 -12.19 -17.60
N ASP A 77 9.79 -12.60 -18.21
CA ASP A 77 10.04 -12.49 -19.64
C ASP A 77 10.09 -13.92 -20.23
N PRO A 78 9.00 -14.38 -20.88
CA PRO A 78 8.95 -15.72 -21.45
C PRO A 78 9.99 -15.96 -22.55
N ALA A 79 10.45 -14.92 -23.25
CA ALA A 79 11.40 -15.06 -24.36
C ALA A 79 12.81 -15.41 -23.87
N THR A 80 13.20 -14.86 -22.73
CA THR A 80 14.51 -15.10 -22.11
C THR A 80 14.45 -16.07 -20.93
N ARG A 81 13.25 -16.45 -20.48
CA ARG A 81 12.99 -17.23 -19.26
C ARG A 81 13.62 -16.60 -18.03
N THR A 82 13.53 -15.26 -17.95
CA THR A 82 14.03 -14.52 -16.79
C THR A 82 12.93 -13.81 -16.02
N PHE A 83 13.16 -13.51 -14.74
CA PHE A 83 12.28 -12.65 -13.95
C PHE A 83 13.00 -11.45 -13.35
N ARG A 84 12.20 -10.44 -13.02
CA ARG A 84 12.53 -9.28 -12.20
C ARG A 84 11.41 -9.08 -11.19
N PHE A 85 11.72 -8.40 -10.10
CA PHE A 85 10.73 -8.09 -9.09
C PHE A 85 10.92 -6.67 -8.56
N ALA A 86 9.85 -6.16 -7.96
CA ALA A 86 9.89 -5.05 -7.04
C ALA A 86 9.08 -5.44 -5.81
N HIS A 87 9.50 -5.02 -4.63
CA HIS A 87 8.73 -5.21 -3.42
C HIS A 87 8.76 -3.95 -2.56
N GLN A 88 7.87 -3.89 -1.57
CA GLN A 88 7.86 -2.87 -0.54
C GLN A 88 7.20 -3.41 0.72
N GLU A 89 7.86 -3.22 1.86
CA GLU A 89 7.26 -3.39 3.19
C GLU A 89 6.46 -2.14 3.55
N LEU A 90 5.21 -2.33 3.94
CA LEU A 90 4.23 -1.28 4.18
C LEU A 90 3.44 -1.58 5.46
N PRO A 91 3.01 -0.54 6.20
CA PRO A 91 2.39 -0.75 7.51
C PRO A 91 0.94 -1.25 7.42
N LEU A 92 0.23 -0.97 6.32
CA LEU A 92 -1.18 -1.28 6.17
C LEU A 92 -1.47 -2.01 4.85
N PRO A 93 -2.40 -2.99 4.82
CA PRO A 93 -2.83 -3.65 3.58
C PRO A 93 -3.31 -2.67 2.50
N ALA A 94 -4.05 -1.63 2.87
CA ALA A 94 -4.52 -0.61 1.94
C ALA A 94 -3.36 0.14 1.24
N MET A 95 -2.23 0.34 1.92
CA MET A 95 -1.04 0.96 1.35
C MET A 95 -0.31 -0.01 0.41
N ALA A 96 -0.24 -1.30 0.76
CA ALA A 96 0.30 -2.35 -0.12
C ALA A 96 -0.48 -2.47 -1.42
N GLN A 97 -1.81 -2.47 -1.33
CA GLN A 97 -2.70 -2.46 -2.49
C GLN A 97 -2.47 -1.20 -3.34
N SER A 98 -2.42 -0.02 -2.73
CA SER A 98 -2.12 1.25 -3.42
C SER A 98 -0.81 1.20 -4.21
N TRP A 99 0.25 0.64 -3.62
CA TRP A 99 1.56 0.47 -4.25
C TRP A 99 1.52 -0.47 -5.47
N LEU A 100 0.70 -1.54 -5.42
CA LEU A 100 0.51 -2.48 -6.53
C LEU A 100 -0.39 -1.91 -7.63
N ILE A 101 -1.45 -1.17 -7.26
CA ILE A 101 -2.34 -0.47 -8.20
C ILE A 101 -1.55 0.54 -9.02
N ALA A 102 -0.67 1.32 -8.39
CA ALA A 102 0.25 2.24 -9.07
C ALA A 102 1.20 1.54 -10.07
N ARG A 103 1.34 0.21 -9.99
CA ARG A 103 2.15 -0.64 -10.87
C ARG A 103 1.33 -1.43 -11.90
N GLY A 104 0.03 -1.15 -11.99
CA GLY A 104 -0.86 -1.70 -13.00
C GLY A 104 -1.67 -2.91 -12.56
N CYS A 105 -1.74 -3.21 -11.26
CA CYS A 105 -2.72 -4.17 -10.74
C CYS A 105 -4.12 -3.54 -10.77
N PRO A 106 -5.16 -4.21 -11.30
CA PRO A 106 -6.54 -3.77 -11.12
C PRO A 106 -6.91 -3.73 -9.63
N GLU A 107 -7.66 -2.70 -9.19
CA GLU A 107 -8.01 -2.54 -7.77
C GLU A 107 -8.87 -3.70 -7.28
N GLU A 108 -9.89 -4.06 -8.07
CA GLU A 108 -10.87 -5.10 -7.78
C GLU A 108 -10.25 -6.50 -7.64
N GLU A 109 -9.11 -6.73 -8.28
CA GLU A 109 -8.41 -8.02 -8.31
C GLU A 109 -7.44 -8.21 -7.13
N ILE A 110 -7.14 -7.15 -6.38
CA ILE A 110 -6.19 -7.19 -5.26
C ILE A 110 -6.83 -6.82 -3.92
N LEU A 111 -8.17 -6.81 -3.86
CA LEU A 111 -8.90 -6.65 -2.60
C LEU A 111 -8.66 -7.87 -1.69
N LEU A 112 -8.59 -7.62 -0.38
CA LEU A 112 -8.56 -8.70 0.60
C LEU A 112 -9.90 -9.45 0.55
N PRO A 113 -9.91 -10.79 0.45
CA PRO A 113 -11.12 -11.58 0.52
C PRO A 113 -11.87 -11.40 1.85
N ASP A 114 -13.19 -11.60 1.84
CA ASP A 114 -13.98 -11.59 3.06
C ASP A 114 -13.44 -12.62 4.07
N GLY A 115 -13.23 -12.18 5.32
CA GLY A 115 -12.67 -13.01 6.39
C GLY A 115 -11.14 -13.14 6.37
N MET A 116 -10.44 -12.43 5.48
CA MET A 116 -8.99 -12.26 5.51
C MET A 116 -8.61 -11.06 6.39
N GLY A 117 -7.79 -11.26 7.41
CA GLY A 117 -7.46 -10.21 8.40
C GLY A 117 -8.64 -9.89 9.33
N THR A 118 -8.68 -8.65 9.84
CA THR A 118 -9.77 -8.09 10.64
C THR A 118 -10.81 -7.42 9.74
N THR A 119 -12.05 -7.30 10.21
CA THR A 119 -13.10 -6.60 9.46
C THR A 119 -13.19 -5.12 9.84
N PRO A 120 -13.39 -4.19 8.89
CA PRO A 120 -13.56 -2.78 9.22
C PRO A 120 -14.78 -2.58 10.14
N ALA A 121 -14.55 -1.96 11.30
CA ALA A 121 -15.56 -1.80 12.36
C ALA A 121 -16.72 -0.87 11.97
N ASP A 122 -16.46 0.09 11.07
CA ASP A 122 -17.45 1.08 10.66
C ASP A 122 -17.24 1.62 9.23
N GLN A 123 -18.18 2.42 8.76
CA GLN A 123 -18.16 3.02 7.42
C GLN A 123 -17.00 4.03 7.26
N ALA A 124 -16.58 4.70 8.33
CA ALA A 124 -15.48 5.67 8.28
C ALA A 124 -14.15 4.96 7.98
N THR A 125 -13.92 3.82 8.62
CA THR A 125 -12.79 2.92 8.39
C THR A 125 -12.78 2.46 6.93
N ARG A 126 -13.90 1.90 6.44
CA ARG A 126 -14.01 1.44 5.04
C ARG A 126 -13.71 2.54 4.02
N ALA A 127 -14.26 3.73 4.25
CA ALA A 127 -14.05 4.88 3.38
C ALA A 127 -12.59 5.35 3.38
N LEU A 128 -11.94 5.32 4.54
CA LEU A 128 -10.54 5.70 4.67
C LEU A 128 -9.62 4.68 3.98
N GLU A 129 -9.83 3.38 4.18
CA GLU A 129 -9.08 2.33 3.47
C GLU A 129 -9.23 2.44 1.95
N GLN A 130 -10.46 2.66 1.46
CA GLN A 130 -10.71 2.87 0.04
C GLN A 130 -9.95 4.09 -0.50
N ARG A 131 -9.93 5.18 0.28
CA ARG A 131 -9.16 6.36 -0.09
C ARG A 131 -7.65 6.04 -0.14
N LEU A 132 -7.11 5.36 0.86
CA LEU A 132 -5.69 4.99 0.91
C LEU A 132 -5.28 4.09 -0.26
N ARG A 133 -6.11 3.11 -0.63
CA ARG A 133 -5.90 2.28 -1.83
C ARG A 133 -5.80 3.12 -3.10
N SER A 134 -6.55 4.21 -3.16
CA SER A 134 -6.60 5.10 -4.31
C SER A 134 -5.66 6.31 -4.22
N ASP A 135 -4.94 6.48 -3.11
CA ASP A 135 -4.07 7.64 -2.87
C ASP A 135 -2.73 7.51 -3.60
N GLY A 136 -2.36 6.31 -4.09
CA GLY A 136 -1.19 6.08 -4.94
C GLY A 136 0.09 6.75 -4.43
N ASP A 137 0.61 7.69 -5.21
CA ASP A 137 1.81 8.49 -4.95
C ASP A 137 1.52 9.86 -4.32
N HIS A 138 0.32 10.12 -3.79
CA HIS A 138 -0.03 11.41 -3.18
C HIS A 138 0.66 11.67 -1.83
N PHE A 139 1.14 10.62 -1.17
CA PHE A 139 1.80 10.71 0.13
C PHE A 139 3.13 9.97 0.14
N ALA A 140 4.14 10.58 0.77
CA ALA A 140 5.35 9.90 1.20
C ALA A 140 5.16 9.33 2.61
N LEU A 141 5.53 8.06 2.78
CA LEU A 141 5.69 7.44 4.10
C LEU A 141 6.94 8.03 4.78
N LEU A 142 6.76 8.64 5.96
CA LEU A 142 7.86 9.17 6.76
C LEU A 142 8.34 8.16 7.80
N THR A 143 7.40 7.57 8.56
CA THR A 143 7.68 6.52 9.53
C THR A 143 6.40 5.74 9.83
N SER A 144 6.56 4.52 10.36
CA SER A 144 5.47 3.71 10.90
C SER A 144 5.93 2.97 12.14
N TYR A 145 4.99 2.52 12.96
CA TYR A 145 5.25 1.58 14.05
C TYR A 145 4.04 0.67 14.24
N THR A 146 4.30 -0.65 14.26
CA THR A 146 3.31 -1.69 14.51
C THR A 146 3.55 -2.35 15.87
N HIS A 147 2.59 -2.22 16.78
CA HIS A 147 2.51 -3.01 18.01
C HIS A 147 1.63 -4.23 17.72
N ASP A 148 2.26 -5.40 17.58
CA ASP A 148 1.59 -6.64 17.17
C ASP A 148 1.17 -7.54 18.34
N SER A 149 1.20 -7.00 19.57
CA SER A 149 0.69 -7.62 20.80
C SER A 149 -0.39 -6.76 21.44
N GLU A 150 -1.33 -7.34 22.18
CA GLU A 150 -2.45 -6.58 22.76
C GLU A 150 -1.98 -5.40 23.66
N PRO A 151 -2.48 -4.17 23.42
CA PRO A 151 -3.40 -3.78 22.34
C PRO A 151 -2.72 -3.73 20.96
N ILE A 152 -3.31 -4.38 19.95
CA ILE A 152 -2.72 -4.41 18.61
C ILE A 152 -3.03 -3.08 17.90
N GLU A 153 -1.98 -2.34 17.56
CA GLU A 153 -2.07 -1.00 16.99
C GLU A 153 -1.00 -0.75 15.92
N THR A 154 -1.37 -0.03 14.85
CA THR A 154 -0.40 0.46 13.86
C THR A 154 -0.55 1.96 13.69
N THR A 155 0.57 2.68 13.81
CA THR A 155 0.65 4.12 13.52
C THR A 155 1.46 4.38 12.26
N VAL A 156 1.02 5.33 11.45
CA VAL A 156 1.69 5.71 10.19
C VAL A 156 1.76 7.22 10.07
N LEU A 157 2.96 7.78 9.90
CA LEU A 157 3.15 9.19 9.61
C LEU A 157 3.43 9.38 8.12
N LEU A 158 2.57 10.18 7.48
CA LEU A 158 2.64 10.49 6.06
C LEU A 158 2.87 11.99 5.83
N ARG A 159 3.49 12.31 4.70
CA ARG A 159 3.60 13.68 4.18
C ARG A 159 2.98 13.74 2.78
N ALA A 160 2.03 14.64 2.58
CA ALA A 160 1.48 14.96 1.28
C ALA A 160 2.59 15.45 0.34
N LEU A 161 2.61 14.94 -0.89
CA LEU A 161 3.53 15.41 -1.93
C LEU A 161 3.06 16.74 -2.55
N ASP A 162 1.79 17.09 -2.39
CA ASP A 162 1.30 18.43 -2.75
C ASP A 162 1.71 19.46 -1.69
N ASP A 163 2.68 20.30 -2.05
CA ASP A 163 3.16 21.40 -1.20
C ASP A 163 2.08 22.45 -0.86
N LYS A 164 0.92 22.43 -1.54
CA LYS A 164 -0.21 23.32 -1.25
C LYS A 164 -1.21 22.73 -0.24
N ALA A 165 -0.99 21.52 0.25
CA ALA A 165 -1.87 20.90 1.24
C ALA A 165 -1.90 21.72 2.53
N ALA A 166 -3.11 22.13 2.98
CA ALA A 166 -3.28 22.93 4.19
C ALA A 166 -2.87 22.18 5.49
N MET A 167 -2.96 20.85 5.46
CA MET A 167 -2.46 19.93 6.48
C MET A 167 -1.62 18.88 5.76
N PRO A 168 -0.33 19.17 5.51
CA PRO A 168 0.51 18.31 4.70
C PRO A 168 0.96 17.05 5.45
N PHE A 169 0.87 17.01 6.78
CA PHE A 169 1.24 15.84 7.57
C PHE A 169 -0.01 15.10 8.03
N ARG A 170 -0.02 13.78 7.87
CA ARG A 170 -1.13 12.91 8.28
C ARG A 170 -0.62 11.82 9.19
N VAL A 171 -1.37 11.54 10.26
CA VAL A 171 -1.17 10.34 11.07
C VAL A 171 -2.33 9.41 10.83
N LEU A 172 -2.05 8.17 10.44
CA LEU A 172 -3.02 7.09 10.45
C LEU A 172 -2.83 6.30 11.75
N LEU A 173 -3.93 5.99 12.42
CA LEU A 173 -3.98 5.12 13.59
C LEU A 173 -4.97 3.99 13.29
N GLU A 174 -4.44 2.78 13.22
CA GLU A 174 -5.21 1.54 13.19
C GLU A 174 -5.18 0.91 14.58
N GLU A 175 -6.36 0.57 15.10
CA GLU A 175 -6.55 -0.13 16.37
C GLU A 175 -7.38 -1.38 16.10
N VAL A 176 -6.97 -2.52 16.67
CA VAL A 176 -7.67 -3.80 16.51
C VAL A 176 -8.40 -4.16 17.79
N ASP A 177 -9.70 -4.41 17.67
CA ASP A 177 -10.52 -5.06 18.69
C ASP A 177 -10.43 -6.59 18.49
N THR A 178 -9.69 -7.25 19.37
CA THR A 178 -9.43 -8.70 19.31
C THR A 178 -10.64 -9.53 19.74
N ASP A 179 -11.60 -8.96 20.48
CA ASP A 179 -12.85 -9.62 20.87
C ASP A 179 -13.84 -9.66 19.71
N ALA A 180 -14.04 -8.52 19.03
CA ALA A 180 -14.91 -8.42 17.86
C ALA A 180 -14.24 -8.89 16.56
N TRP A 181 -12.91 -9.03 16.56
CA TRP A 181 -12.08 -9.26 15.38
C TRP A 181 -12.31 -8.19 14.28
N THR A 182 -12.33 -6.94 14.73
CA THR A 182 -12.54 -5.75 13.89
C THR A 182 -11.40 -4.78 14.07
N HIS A 183 -11.24 -3.86 13.12
CA HIS A 183 -10.31 -2.74 13.27
C HIS A 183 -10.98 -1.41 12.99
N THR A 184 -10.51 -0.37 13.68
CA THR A 184 -10.82 1.02 13.39
C THR A 184 -9.61 1.71 12.80
N LEU A 185 -9.81 2.42 11.70
CA LEU A 185 -8.76 3.25 11.08
C LEU A 185 -9.19 4.72 11.15
N ARG A 186 -8.32 5.56 11.67
CA ARG A 186 -8.54 7.02 11.78
C ARG A 186 -7.37 7.78 11.18
N GLU A 187 -7.67 8.97 10.68
CA GLU A 187 -6.67 9.90 10.15
C GLU A 187 -6.71 11.20 10.95
N GLY A 188 -5.53 11.64 11.41
CA GLY A 188 -5.30 12.96 11.95
C GLY A 188 -4.52 13.87 11.00
N GLY A 189 -4.83 15.17 11.03
CA GLY A 189 -4.19 16.17 10.16
C GLY A 189 -3.36 17.18 10.93
N PHE A 190 -2.13 17.43 10.46
CA PHE A 190 -1.17 18.33 11.10
C PHE A 190 -0.58 19.32 10.10
N LYS A 191 -0.31 20.54 10.57
CA LYS A 191 0.30 21.61 9.76
C LYS A 191 1.82 21.47 9.66
N THR A 192 2.47 20.92 10.67
CA THR A 192 3.92 20.77 10.75
C THR A 192 4.30 19.37 11.18
N VAL A 193 5.52 18.95 10.84
CA VAL A 193 6.03 17.63 11.22
C VAL A 193 6.24 17.53 12.72
N GLU A 194 6.66 18.62 13.38
CA GLU A 194 6.91 18.67 14.81
C GLU A 194 5.62 18.42 15.60
N ALA A 195 4.49 18.98 15.15
CA ALA A 195 3.19 18.74 15.80
C ALA A 195 2.74 17.28 15.65
N ALA A 196 3.00 16.67 14.48
CA ALA A 196 2.68 15.26 14.25
C ALA A 196 3.58 14.33 15.08
N LEU A 197 4.88 14.65 15.19
CA LEU A 197 5.83 13.91 16.02
C LEU A 197 5.55 14.07 17.52
N GLN A 198 5.13 15.25 17.98
CA GLN A 198 4.71 15.44 19.37
C GLN A 198 3.49 14.59 19.70
N TRP A 199 2.51 14.52 18.80
CA TRP A 199 1.38 13.60 18.97
C TRP A 199 1.88 12.15 18.99
N TRP A 200 2.75 11.76 18.06
CA TRP A 200 3.31 10.41 18.00
C TRP A 200 4.02 10.00 19.30
N GLU A 201 4.90 10.86 19.82
CA GLU A 201 5.66 10.63 21.04
C GLU A 201 4.74 10.50 22.26
N ALA A 202 3.74 11.38 22.39
CA ALA A 202 2.79 11.32 23.50
C ALA A 202 1.88 10.09 23.42
N HIS A 203 1.41 9.67 22.23
CA HIS A 203 0.66 8.42 22.03
C HIS A 203 1.47 7.21 22.53
N TRP A 204 2.70 7.05 22.04
CA TRP A 204 3.56 5.92 22.41
C TRP A 204 4.16 6.03 23.83
N SER A 205 4.02 7.18 24.49
CA SER A 205 4.34 7.34 25.92
C SER A 205 3.17 6.97 26.84
N GLY A 206 2.02 6.60 26.27
CA GLY A 206 0.81 6.23 27.01
C GLY A 206 -0.06 7.41 27.44
N GLU A 207 0.11 8.59 26.84
CA GLU A 207 -0.79 9.71 27.08
C GLU A 207 -2.07 9.55 26.25
N GLU A 208 -3.24 9.73 26.89
CA GLU A 208 -4.53 9.74 26.20
C GLU A 208 -4.73 11.07 25.45
N ILE A 209 -4.10 11.18 24.27
CA ILE A 209 -4.20 12.35 23.39
C ILE A 209 -5.15 12.07 22.22
N PRO A 210 -6.22 12.87 22.03
CA PRO A 210 -7.13 12.64 20.91
C PRO A 210 -6.44 12.93 19.57
N LEU A 211 -6.63 12.04 18.59
CA LEU A 211 -6.18 12.28 17.23
C LEU A 211 -6.94 13.47 16.61
N PRO A 212 -6.26 14.55 16.19
CA PRO A 212 -6.93 15.74 15.67
C PRO A 212 -7.67 15.45 14.37
N ALA A 213 -8.96 15.80 14.27
CA ALA A 213 -9.74 15.51 13.06
C ALA A 213 -9.08 16.04 11.78
N ALA A 214 -8.76 15.12 10.86
CA ALA A 214 -8.33 15.47 9.52
C ALA A 214 -9.48 16.12 8.74
N SER A 215 -9.23 17.32 8.16
CA SER A 215 -10.08 17.77 7.07
C SER A 215 -9.83 16.86 5.86
N PRO A 216 -10.88 16.34 5.19
CA PRO A 216 -10.70 15.48 4.02
C PRO A 216 -9.89 16.26 2.99
N ALA A 217 -8.78 15.66 2.53
CA ALA A 217 -8.04 16.19 1.41
C ALA A 217 -9.02 16.28 0.24
N THR A 218 -9.37 17.50 -0.17
CA THR A 218 -10.28 17.70 -1.29
C THR A 218 -9.56 17.18 -2.52
N ARG A 219 -9.92 15.99 -2.98
CA ARG A 219 -9.44 15.42 -4.22
C ARG A 219 -9.80 16.43 -5.31
N GLN A 220 -8.82 17.14 -5.83
CA GLN A 220 -9.01 17.79 -7.13
C GLN A 220 -9.03 16.64 -8.12
N THR A 221 -10.23 16.10 -8.35
CA THR A 221 -10.49 15.35 -9.56
C THR A 221 -10.15 16.29 -10.71
N THR A 222 -9.01 16.05 -11.34
CA THR A 222 -8.75 16.55 -12.68
C THR A 222 -9.80 15.90 -13.57
N THR A 223 -10.98 16.52 -13.58
CA THR A 223 -12.06 16.22 -14.51
C THR A 223 -11.46 16.34 -15.89
N GLY A 224 -11.75 15.32 -16.70
CA GLY A 224 -10.99 14.95 -17.89
C GLY A 224 -10.55 16.12 -18.74
N ILE A 225 -9.38 15.95 -19.36
CA ILE A 225 -8.88 16.76 -20.47
C ILE A 225 -10.06 17.03 -21.40
N ALA A 226 -10.61 18.25 -21.32
CA ALA A 226 -11.54 18.75 -22.30
C ALA A 226 -10.78 18.67 -23.63
N ALA A 227 -11.34 17.91 -24.58
CA ALA A 227 -10.79 17.76 -25.91
C ALA A 227 -10.38 19.13 -26.46
N LEU A 228 -9.11 19.26 -26.83
CA LEU A 228 -8.60 20.41 -27.57
C LEU A 228 -9.54 20.66 -28.76
N PRO A 229 -10.04 21.90 -28.96
CA PRO A 229 -10.85 22.19 -30.13
C PRO A 229 -10.02 21.94 -31.38
N ALA A 230 -10.60 21.17 -32.31
CA ALA A 230 -9.97 20.82 -33.57
C ALA A 230 -9.45 22.08 -34.29
N ARG A 231 -8.17 22.03 -34.69
CA ARG A 231 -7.49 23.09 -35.42
C ARG A 231 -8.19 23.32 -36.77
N PRO A 232 -8.52 24.56 -37.17
CA PRO A 232 -9.14 24.82 -38.46
C PRO A 232 -8.21 24.42 -39.61
N ALA A 233 -8.76 23.76 -40.63
CA ALA A 233 -8.04 23.41 -41.85
C ALA A 233 -7.56 24.68 -42.59
N PRO A 234 -6.39 24.64 -43.25
CA PRO A 234 -5.89 25.78 -44.03
C PRO A 234 -6.78 26.02 -45.27
N PRO A 235 -6.97 27.29 -45.68
CA PRO A 235 -7.78 27.61 -46.85
C PRO A 235 -7.10 27.07 -48.12
N ARG A 236 -7.87 26.32 -48.91
CA ARG A 236 -7.49 25.96 -50.28
C ARG A 236 -7.54 27.23 -51.12
N GLY A 237 -6.37 27.76 -51.47
CA GLY A 237 -6.22 28.84 -52.45
C GLY A 237 -6.67 28.39 -53.85
N PRO A 238 -7.12 29.32 -54.70
CA PRO A 238 -7.71 29.00 -55.99
C PRO A 238 -6.65 28.59 -57.02
N SER A 239 -7.03 27.59 -57.82
CA SER A 239 -6.32 27.02 -58.95
C SER A 239 -5.91 28.07 -59.98
N ARG A 240 -4.75 27.86 -60.61
CA ARG A 240 -4.43 28.42 -61.92
C ARG A 240 -3.78 27.36 -62.80
#